data_AF-T1AVF1-F1
#
_entry.id   AF-T1AVF1-F1
#
_cell.length_a   1.000
_cell.length_b   1.000
_cell.length_c   1.000
_cell.angle_alpha   90.00
_cell.angle_beta   90.00
_cell.angle_gamma   90.00
#
_symmetry.space_group_name_H-M   'P 1'
#
loop_
_entity.id
_entity.type
_entity.pdbx_description
1 polymer ?
#
loop_
_entity_poly.entity_id
_entity_poly.type
_entity_poly.pdbx_seq_one_letter_code
_entity_poly.pdbx_strand_id
1 'polypeptide(L)'
;FEALCAGPRSQEDYIEIARLYSAVALSGVPRLDATREDEARRFIALIDELYDRRVKLVISAIGAPQTLYRGERLRGEFQRTVSRLVEMQSAEYLALEHMP
;
A
#
# COMPACT_ATOMS: atom_id res chain seq x y z
N PHE A 1 3.33 7.61 6.41
CA PHE A 1 2.00 7.60 5.77
C PHE A 1 1.66 8.98 5.22
N GLU A 2 1.65 10.01 6.07
CA GLU A 2 1.33 11.41 5.71
C GLU A 2 1.94 11.88 4.37
N ALA A 3 3.26 11.72 4.19
CA ALA A 3 3.98 12.17 3.00
C ALA A 3 3.60 11.44 1.70
N LEU A 4 3.04 10.23 1.79
CA LEU A 4 2.67 9.43 0.62
C LEU A 4 1.16 9.45 0.37
N CYS A 5 0.34 9.37 1.41
CA CYS A 5 -1.10 9.15 1.24
C CYS A 5 -1.98 10.30 1.74
N ALA A 6 -1.48 11.27 2.52
CA ALA A 6 -2.28 12.42 2.98
C ALA A 6 -2.10 13.67 2.11
N GLY A 7 -1.06 13.71 1.28
CA GLY A 7 -0.79 14.81 0.34
C GLY A 7 -1.43 14.63 -1.05
N PRO A 8 -1.19 15.58 -1.96
CA PRO A 8 -1.78 15.62 -3.30
C PRO A 8 -1.05 14.71 -4.30
N ARG A 9 -0.63 13.51 -3.89
CA ARG A 9 0.05 12.57 -4.80
C ARG A 9 -0.93 11.92 -5.76
N SER A 10 -0.50 11.77 -7.01
CA SER A 10 -1.23 11.07 -8.06
C SER A 10 -0.73 9.63 -8.23
N GLN A 11 -1.32 8.91 -9.18
CA GLN A 11 -0.86 7.57 -9.53
C GLN A 11 0.53 7.60 -10.18
N GLU A 12 0.84 8.62 -11.00
CA GLU A 12 2.15 8.75 -11.64
C GLU A 12 3.29 8.86 -10.60
N ASP A 13 3.04 9.52 -9.46
CA ASP A 13 4.02 9.57 -8.37
C ASP A 13 4.36 8.17 -7.83
N TYR A 14 3.37 7.29 -7.70
CA TYR A 14 3.59 5.94 -7.19
C TYR A 14 4.28 5.03 -8.20
N ILE A 15 3.96 5.19 -9.48
CA ILE A 15 4.68 4.51 -10.58
C ILE A 15 6.17 4.86 -10.51
N GLU A 16 6.49 6.16 -10.37
CA GLU A 16 7.89 6.60 -10.30
C GLU A 16 8.59 6.12 -9.03
N ILE A 17 7.92 6.17 -7.87
CA ILE A 17 8.48 5.60 -6.63
C ILE A 17 8.79 4.11 -6.81
N ALA A 18 7.83 3.34 -7.34
CA ALA A 18 7.98 1.92 -7.52
C ALA A 18 9.02 1.55 -8.60
N ARG A 19 9.26 2.44 -9.57
CA ARG A 19 10.32 2.30 -10.58
C ARG A 19 11.71 2.57 -10.00
N LEU A 20 11.84 3.62 -9.19
CA LEU A 20 13.14 4.09 -8.68
C LEU A 20 13.65 3.29 -7.49
N TYR A 21 12.76 2.73 -6.67
CA TYR A 21 13.12 2.08 -5.41
C TYR A 21 12.71 0.61 -5.39
N SER A 22 13.68 -0.27 -5.09
CA SER A 22 13.44 -1.71 -4.90
C SER A 22 12.90 -2.06 -3.51
N ALA A 23 12.95 -1.11 -2.56
CA ALA A 23 12.37 -1.25 -1.23
C ALA A 23 11.80 0.08 -0.72
N VAL A 24 10.67 0.01 -0.01
CA VAL A 24 9.98 1.15 0.60
C VAL A 24 9.63 0.82 2.05
N ALA A 25 9.91 1.76 2.95
CA ALA A 25 9.45 1.70 4.34
C ALA A 25 8.35 2.75 4.55
N LEU A 26 7.17 2.31 5.01
CA LEU A 26 6.01 3.15 5.26
C LEU A 26 5.60 3.07 6.73
N SER A 27 5.82 4.14 7.48
CA SER A 27 5.47 4.19 8.90
C SER A 27 4.14 4.91 9.16
N GLY A 28 3.52 4.58 10.29
CA GLY A 28 2.38 5.32 10.85
C GLY A 28 1.12 5.24 10.00
N VAL A 29 0.82 4.07 9.41
CA VAL A 29 -0.45 3.86 8.69
C VAL A 29 -1.60 3.89 9.71
N PRO A 30 -2.51 4.88 9.65
CA PRO A 30 -3.61 4.99 10.58
C PRO A 30 -4.74 4.01 10.21
N ARG A 31 -5.80 4.02 11.00
CA ARG A 31 -7.03 3.32 10.64
C ARG A 31 -7.70 4.15 9.55
N LEU A 32 -8.07 3.50 8.46
CA LEU A 32 -8.71 4.10 7.31
C LEU A 32 -10.22 3.84 7.41
N ASP A 33 -11.00 4.89 7.61
CA ASP A 33 -12.46 4.81 7.69
C ASP A 33 -13.09 5.78 6.69
N ALA A 34 -14.41 5.97 6.78
CA ALA A 34 -15.15 6.85 5.88
C ALA A 34 -14.66 8.31 5.89
N THR A 35 -13.91 8.75 6.90
CA THR A 35 -13.33 10.10 6.97
C THR A 35 -11.98 10.22 6.24
N ARG A 36 -11.39 9.09 5.84
CA ARG A 36 -10.07 8.99 5.20
C ARG A 36 -10.11 8.21 3.88
N GLU A 37 -11.22 8.32 3.14
CA GLU A 37 -11.44 7.57 1.90
C GLU A 37 -10.45 7.94 0.79
N ASP A 38 -10.03 9.21 0.73
CA ASP A 38 -9.07 9.65 -0.27
C ASP A 38 -7.65 9.14 0.04
N GLU A 39 -7.27 9.15 1.32
CA GLU A 39 -6.02 8.53 1.77
C GLU A 39 -6.06 7.00 1.60
N ALA A 40 -7.21 6.37 1.82
CA ALA A 40 -7.40 4.95 1.57
C ALA A 40 -7.23 4.61 0.09
N ARG A 41 -7.84 5.39 -0.82
CA ARG A 41 -7.65 5.22 -2.26
C ARG A 41 -6.19 5.38 -2.68
N ARG A 42 -5.50 6.38 -2.13
CA ARG A 42 -4.07 6.60 -2.36
C ARG A 42 -3.20 5.47 -1.79
N PHE A 43 -3.55 4.93 -0.64
CA PHE A 43 -2.89 3.76 -0.08
C PHE A 43 -3.06 2.53 -0.96
N ILE A 44 -4.28 2.27 -1.46
CA ILE A 44 -4.54 1.19 -2.43
C ILE A 44 -3.66 1.35 -3.66
N ALA A 45 -3.65 2.54 -4.28
CA ALA A 45 -2.84 2.82 -5.47
C ALA A 45 -1.35 2.62 -5.20
N LEU A 46 -0.83 3.09 -4.06
CA LEU A 46 0.56 2.85 -3.67
C LEU A 46 0.85 1.34 -3.56
N ILE A 47 0.01 0.57 -2.86
CA ILE A 47 0.24 -0.87 -2.70
C ILE A 47 0.18 -1.60 -4.05
N ASP A 48 -0.73 -1.23 -4.93
CA ASP A 48 -0.85 -1.84 -6.25
C ASP A 48 0.44 -1.64 -7.08
N GLU A 49 0.96 -0.41 -7.16
CA GLU A 49 2.19 -0.13 -7.91
C GLU A 49 3.43 -0.79 -7.30
N LEU A 50 3.56 -0.80 -5.97
CA LEU A 50 4.66 -1.50 -5.29
C LEU A 50 4.57 -3.01 -5.50
N TYR A 51 3.36 -3.56 -5.45
CA TYR A 51 3.11 -4.98 -5.61
C TYR A 51 3.49 -5.46 -7.02
N ASP A 52 2.98 -4.77 -8.04
CA ASP A 52 3.17 -5.12 -9.45
C ASP A 52 4.65 -5.10 -9.84
N ARG A 53 5.43 -4.19 -9.24
CA ARG A 53 6.86 -4.04 -9.48
C ARG A 53 7.75 -4.84 -8.51
N ARG A 54 7.15 -5.62 -7.61
CA ARG A 54 7.86 -6.49 -6.64
C ARG A 54 8.75 -5.73 -5.65
N VAL A 55 8.34 -4.50 -5.33
CA VAL A 55 9.03 -3.65 -4.36
C VAL A 55 8.88 -4.24 -2.95
N LYS A 56 9.99 -4.34 -2.22
CA LYS A 56 9.97 -4.84 -0.84
C LYS A 56 9.38 -3.79 0.07
N LEU A 57 8.39 -4.17 0.86
CA LEU A 57 7.62 -3.23 1.65
C LEU A 57 7.69 -3.57 3.14
N VAL A 58 8.09 -2.59 3.95
CA VAL A 58 8.02 -2.66 5.41
C VAL A 58 7.01 -1.64 5.89
N ILE A 59 5.98 -2.09 6.62
CA ILE A 59 4.91 -1.23 7.12
C ILE A 59 4.83 -1.25 8.64
N SER A 60 4.68 -0.06 9.24
CA SER A 60 4.16 0.10 10.60
C SER A 60 2.74 0.68 10.53
N ALA A 61 1.77 -0.05 11.07
CA ALA A 61 0.35 0.27 10.97
C ALA A 61 -0.42 0.03 12.28
N ILE A 62 -1.58 0.66 12.41
CA ILE A 62 -2.48 0.42 13.54
C ILE A 62 -3.29 -0.88 13.34
N GLY A 63 -2.67 -1.99 13.72
CA GLY A 63 -3.25 -3.33 13.65
C GLY A 63 -2.92 -4.08 12.35
N ALA A 64 -3.53 -5.25 12.21
CA ALA A 64 -3.30 -6.15 11.08
C ALA A 64 -4.01 -5.65 9.81
N PRO A 65 -3.53 -6.02 8.60
CA PRO A 65 -4.08 -5.58 7.31
C PRO A 65 -5.60 -5.68 7.20
N GLN A 66 -6.18 -6.79 7.68
CA GLN A 66 -7.62 -7.08 7.62
C GLN A 66 -8.47 -6.08 8.41
N THR A 67 -7.85 -5.34 9.34
CA THR A 67 -8.53 -4.38 10.20
C THR A 67 -8.22 -2.94 9.85
N LEU A 68 -7.34 -2.67 8.87
CA LEU A 68 -6.90 -1.31 8.55
C LEU A 68 -8.01 -0.46 7.94
N TYR A 69 -8.93 -1.06 7.17
CA TYR A 69 -10.06 -0.37 6.59
C TYR A 69 -11.38 -0.67 7.31
N ARG A 70 -12.14 0.36 7.63
CA ARG A 70 -13.48 0.30 8.25
C ARG A 70 -14.54 1.11 7.49
N GLY A 71 -14.22 1.63 6.31
CA GLY A 71 -15.22 2.24 5.42
C GLY A 71 -16.04 1.20 4.67
N GLU A 72 -17.02 1.66 3.92
CA GLU A 72 -17.87 0.81 3.06
C GLU A 72 -17.53 0.95 1.58
N ARG A 73 -17.08 2.14 1.15
CA ARG A 73 -16.99 2.50 -0.27
C ARG A 73 -15.92 1.74 -1.04
N LEU A 74 -14.78 1.48 -0.39
CA LEU A 74 -13.61 0.82 -0.97
C LEU A 74 -13.46 -0.61 -0.45
N ARG A 75 -14.50 -1.20 0.14
CA ARG A 75 -14.41 -2.50 0.83
C ARG A 75 -13.87 -3.59 -0.09
N GLY A 76 -14.30 -3.63 -1.34
CA GLY A 76 -13.88 -4.64 -2.32
C GLY A 76 -12.45 -4.43 -2.80
N GLU A 77 -12.06 -3.20 -3.08
CA GLU A 77 -10.71 -2.81 -3.48
C GLU A 77 -9.72 -3.07 -2.35
N PHE A 78 -10.08 -2.66 -1.13
CA PHE A 78 -9.24 -2.85 0.04
C PHE A 78 -9.06 -4.32 0.39
N GLN A 79 -10.06 -5.18 0.15
CA GLN A 79 -9.89 -6.63 0.31
C GLN A 79 -8.79 -7.18 -0.62
N ARG A 80 -8.69 -6.68 -1.85
CA ARG A 80 -7.58 -7.06 -2.76
C ARG A 80 -6.23 -6.52 -2.26
N THR A 81 -6.21 -5.29 -1.74
CA THR A 81 -5.02 -4.71 -1.08
C THR A 81 -4.57 -5.56 0.11
N VAL A 82 -5.50 -6.06 0.92
CA VAL A 82 -5.20 -6.98 2.03
C VAL A 82 -4.55 -8.27 1.52
N SER A 83 -5.10 -8.89 0.47
CA SER A 83 -4.50 -10.10 -0.11
C SER A 83 -3.06 -9.85 -0.59
N ARG A 84 -2.82 -8.72 -1.28
CA ARG A 84 -1.46 -8.33 -1.71
C ARG A 84 -0.53 -8.14 -0.52
N LEU A 85 -0.95 -7.39 0.51
CA LEU A 85 -0.16 -7.18 1.72
C LEU A 85 0.20 -8.49 2.42
N VAL A 86 -0.69 -9.49 2.41
CA VAL A 86 -0.40 -10.83 2.94
C VAL A 86 0.61 -11.57 2.06
N GLU A 87 0.43 -11.55 0.75
CA GLU A 87 1.36 -12.18 -0.20
C GLU A 87 2.77 -11.58 -0.14
N MET A 88 2.87 -10.26 0.00
CA MET A 88 4.15 -9.53 0.13
C MET A 88 4.99 -9.95 1.36
N GLN A 89 4.38 -10.63 2.34
CA GLN A 89 5.07 -11.16 3.52
C GLN A 89 5.65 -12.56 3.30
N SER A 90 5.28 -13.24 2.20
CA SER A 90 5.74 -14.59 1.91
C SER A 90 7.22 -14.62 1.51
N ALA A 91 7.90 -15.73 1.82
CA ALA A 91 9.30 -15.90 1.43
C ALA A 91 9.44 -15.93 -0.10
N GLU A 92 8.44 -16.49 -0.78
CA GLU A 92 8.32 -16.56 -2.23
C GLU A 92 8.31 -15.16 -2.85
N TYR A 93 7.45 -14.26 -2.35
CA TYR A 93 7.41 -12.88 -2.83
C TYR A 93 8.71 -12.13 -2.51
N LEU A 94 9.26 -12.32 -1.31
CA LEU A 94 10.51 -11.68 -0.90
C LEU A 94 11.71 -12.13 -1.75
N ALA A 95 11.67 -13.34 -2.31
CA ALA A 95 12.71 -13.86 -3.22
C ALA A 95 12.63 -13.30 -4.65
N LEU A 96 11.50 -12.71 -5.06
CA LEU A 96 11.35 -12.14 -6.40
C LEU A 96 12.23 -10.90 -6.61
N GLU A 97 12.80 -10.74 -7.80
CA GLU A 97 13.54 -9.53 -8.18
C GLU A 97 12.59 -8.37 -8.50
N HIS A 98 13.05 -7.15 -8.18
CA HIS A 98 12.36 -5.89 -8.49
C HIS A 98 12.24 -5.66 -10.00
N MET A 99 11.09 -5.14 -10.45
CA MET A 99 10.80 -4.84 -11.86
C MET A 99 10.64 -3.32 -12.07
N PRO A 100 11.69 -2.64 -12.58
CA PRO A 100 11.65 -1.20 -12.89
C PRO A 100 10.90 -0.87 -14.18
#